data_AF-A0A382P9D5-F1
#
_entry.id   AF-A0A382P9D5-F1
#
_cell.length_a   1.000
_cell.length_b   1.000
_cell.length_c   1.000
_cell.angle_alpha   90.00
_cell.angle_beta   90.00
_cell.angle_gamma   90.00
#
_symmetry.space_group_name_H-M   'P 1'
#
loop_
_entity.id
_entity.type
_entity.pdbx_description
1 polymer ?
#
loop_
_entity_poly.entity_id
_entity_poly.type
_entity_poly.pdbx_seq_one_letter_code
_entity_poly.pdbx_strand_id
1 'polypeptide(L)'
;PKSRTYEEEMASEPWYYVGPNDVFPEEFKYFMFPTEHMKETFNAHYKKLLDAEYWESIQENIQKNGVMDYYPYGSEKRMCEIYGENNE
;
A
#
# COMPACT_ATOMS: atom_id res chain seq x y z
N PRO A 1 -6.43 -14.64 -2.66
CA PRO A 1 -6.19 -16.03 -2.16
C PRO A 1 -5.17 -16.74 -3.05
N LYS A 2 -4.39 -17.69 -2.51
CA LYS A 2 -3.43 -18.46 -3.31
C LYS A 2 -4.14 -19.59 -4.07
N SER A 3 -3.84 -19.76 -5.36
CA SER A 3 -4.33 -20.89 -6.15
C SER A 3 -3.86 -22.22 -5.53
N ARG A 4 -4.74 -23.21 -5.57
CA ARG A 4 -4.50 -24.57 -5.05
C ARG A 4 -4.13 -25.55 -6.15
N THR A 5 -4.57 -25.27 -7.37
CA THR A 5 -4.37 -26.13 -8.55
C THR A 5 -3.86 -25.32 -9.74
N TYR A 6 -3.33 -26.01 -10.74
CA TYR A 6 -2.87 -25.37 -11.98
C TYR A 6 -4.03 -24.78 -12.77
N GLU A 7 -5.16 -25.48 -12.78
CA GLU A 7 -6.40 -25.05 -13.41
C GLU A 7 -6.92 -23.75 -12.82
N GLU A 8 -6.84 -23.58 -11.50
CA GLU A 8 -7.20 -22.33 -10.81
C GLU A 8 -6.26 -21.16 -11.14
N GLU A 9 -4.97 -21.43 -11.38
CA GLU A 9 -3.99 -20.39 -11.76
C GLU A 9 -4.21 -19.91 -13.21
N MET A 10 -4.61 -20.82 -14.10
CA MET A 10 -4.90 -20.50 -15.50
C MET A 10 -6.31 -20.00 -15.77
N ALA A 11 -7.17 -19.97 -14.75
CA ALA A 11 -8.56 -19.55 -14.90
C ALA A 11 -8.65 -18.09 -15.36
N SER A 12 -9.49 -17.83 -16.38
CA SER A 12 -9.73 -16.48 -16.91
C SER A 12 -10.61 -15.63 -15.99
N GLU A 13 -11.34 -16.26 -15.09
CA GLU A 13 -12.18 -15.62 -14.08
C GLU A 13 -11.75 -16.09 -12.68
N PRO A 14 -11.93 -15.28 -11.63
CA PRO A 14 -11.66 -15.70 -10.27
C PRO A 14 -12.45 -16.96 -9.90
N TRP A 15 -11.76 -17.98 -9.40
CA TRP A 15 -12.38 -19.22 -8.91
C TRP A 15 -13.02 -19.07 -7.51
N TYR A 16 -12.89 -17.90 -6.90
CA TYR A 16 -13.43 -17.53 -5.61
C TYR A 16 -14.44 -16.39 -5.76
N TYR A 17 -15.36 -16.28 -4.79
CA TYR A 17 -16.33 -15.21 -4.76
C TYR A 17 -15.65 -13.86 -4.50
N VAL A 18 -16.03 -12.86 -5.29
CA VAL A 18 -15.59 -11.46 -5.14
C VAL A 18 -16.81 -10.60 -4.86
N GLY A 19 -16.81 -9.91 -3.72
CA GLY A 19 -17.86 -8.97 -3.34
C GLY A 19 -17.78 -7.65 -4.13
N PRO A 20 -18.88 -6.88 -4.22
CA PRO A 20 -18.92 -5.62 -4.98
C PRO A 20 -17.92 -4.55 -4.51
N ASN A 21 -17.47 -4.60 -3.26
CA ASN A 21 -16.57 -3.62 -2.64
C ASN A 21 -15.23 -4.23 -2.25
N ASP A 22 -14.94 -5.47 -2.67
CA ASP A 22 -13.65 -6.10 -2.38
C ASP A 22 -12.55 -5.41 -3.20
N VAL A 23 -11.42 -5.17 -2.55
CA VAL A 23 -10.26 -4.49 -3.15
C VAL A 23 -9.06 -5.42 -3.04
N PHE A 24 -8.32 -5.58 -4.14
CA PHE A 24 -7.11 -6.39 -4.25
C PHE A 24 -5.90 -5.49 -4.58
N PRO A 25 -5.21 -4.92 -3.58
CA PRO A 25 -4.12 -3.98 -3.82
C PRO A 25 -2.97 -4.56 -4.66
N GLU A 26 -2.78 -5.88 -4.63
CA GLU A 26 -1.79 -6.58 -5.45
C GLU A 26 -2.01 -6.44 -6.96
N GLU A 27 -3.24 -6.13 -7.39
CA GLU A 27 -3.60 -5.95 -8.81
C GLU A 27 -3.18 -4.57 -9.34
N PHE A 28 -2.95 -3.59 -8.46
CA PHE A 28 -2.61 -2.22 -8.83
C PHE A 28 -1.35 -2.13 -9.70
N LYS A 29 -0.40 -3.06 -9.50
CA LYS A 29 0.82 -3.17 -10.28
C LYS A 29 0.59 -3.35 -11.79
N TYR A 30 -0.57 -3.89 -12.19
CA TYR A 30 -0.87 -4.18 -13.60
C TYR A 30 -1.32 -2.94 -14.38
N PHE A 31 -1.87 -1.91 -13.72
CA PHE A 31 -2.43 -0.75 -14.41
C PHE A 31 -1.84 0.61 -13.97
N MET A 32 -1.25 0.72 -12.78
CA MET A 32 -0.76 2.02 -12.29
C MET A 32 0.55 2.50 -12.94
N PHE A 33 1.33 1.59 -13.53
CA PHE A 33 2.71 1.90 -13.95
C PHE A 33 2.92 1.61 -15.45
N PRO A 34 2.78 2.62 -16.32
CA PRO A 34 2.92 2.44 -17.77
C PRO A 34 4.37 2.26 -18.23
N THR A 35 5.36 2.73 -17.47
CA THR A 35 6.79 2.66 -17.83
C THR A 35 7.58 1.84 -16.82
N GLU A 36 8.68 1.24 -17.27
CA GLU A 36 9.56 0.43 -16.40
C GLU A 36 10.14 1.26 -15.25
N HIS A 37 10.59 2.48 -15.56
CA HIS A 37 11.12 3.40 -14.55
C HIS A 37 10.12 3.67 -13.41
N MET A 38 8.84 3.89 -13.74
CA MET A 38 7.81 4.08 -12.72
C MET A 38 7.60 2.83 -11.86
N LYS A 39 7.63 1.63 -12.46
CA LYS A 39 7.54 0.36 -11.73
C LYS A 39 8.70 0.21 -10.77
N GLU A 40 9.92 0.48 -11.21
CA GLU A 40 11.13 0.39 -10.39
C GLU A 40 11.07 1.36 -9.21
N THR A 41 10.78 2.64 -9.45
CA THR A 41 10.63 3.65 -8.40
C THR A 41 9.53 3.26 -7.40
N PHE A 42 8.39 2.79 -7.91
CA PHE A 42 7.29 2.36 -7.05
C PHE A 42 7.67 1.15 -6.19
N ASN A 43 8.27 0.12 -6.78
CA ASN A 43 8.72 -1.06 -6.05
C ASN A 43 9.79 -0.74 -5.01
N ALA A 44 10.63 0.27 -5.25
CA ALA A 44 11.65 0.71 -4.30
C ALA A 44 11.06 1.47 -3.09
N HIS A 45 10.06 2.33 -3.29
CA HIS A 45 9.59 3.25 -2.25
C HIS A 45 8.20 2.96 -1.70
N TYR A 46 7.33 2.33 -2.49
CA TYR A 46 5.89 2.28 -2.24
C TYR A 46 5.30 0.86 -2.35
N LYS A 47 6.14 -0.18 -2.36
CA LYS A 47 5.70 -1.58 -2.48
C LYS A 47 4.61 -1.98 -1.47
N LYS A 48 4.63 -1.41 -0.26
CA LYS A 48 3.60 -1.63 0.78
C LYS A 48 2.17 -1.30 0.32
N LEU A 49 2.00 -0.46 -0.71
CA LEU A 49 0.68 -0.15 -1.26
C LEU A 49 0.04 -1.32 -2.02
N LEU A 50 0.83 -2.35 -2.37
CA LEU A 50 0.34 -3.61 -2.96
C LEU A 50 -0.03 -4.65 -1.90
N ASP A 51 0.12 -4.33 -0.61
CA ASP A 51 -0.12 -5.23 0.50
C ASP A 51 -1.47 -4.91 1.15
N ALA A 52 -2.36 -5.90 1.23
CA ALA A 52 -3.66 -5.75 1.87
C ALA A 52 -3.53 -5.42 3.36
N GLU A 53 -2.56 -6.02 4.06
CA GLU A 53 -2.37 -5.82 5.51
C GLU A 53 -2.04 -4.35 5.82
N TYR A 54 -1.33 -3.67 4.91
CA TYR A 54 -1.04 -2.24 5.06
C TYR A 54 -2.34 -1.40 5.07
N TRP A 55 -3.27 -1.69 4.16
CA TRP A 55 -4.53 -0.95 4.07
C TRP A 55 -5.47 -1.27 5.24
N GLU A 56 -5.53 -2.53 5.66
CA GLU A 56 -6.25 -2.94 6.88
C GLU A 56 -5.71 -2.18 8.10
N SER A 57 -4.38 -2.08 8.26
CA SER A 57 -3.78 -1.32 9.35
C SER A 57 -4.15 0.17 9.32
N ILE A 58 -4.32 0.76 8.13
CA ILE A 58 -4.78 2.16 8.00
C ILE A 58 -6.23 2.27 8.46
N GLN A 59 -7.11 1.35 8.04
CA GLN A 59 -8.51 1.33 8.45
C GLN A 59 -8.64 1.22 9.97
N GLU A 60 -7.88 0.31 10.59
CA GLU A 60 -7.84 0.15 12.05
C GLU A 60 -7.35 1.42 12.75
N ASN A 61 -6.28 2.04 12.24
CA ASN A 61 -5.75 3.29 12.81
C ASN A 61 -6.76 4.44 12.72
N ILE A 62 -7.49 4.55 11.60
CA ILE A 62 -8.55 5.56 11.45
C ILE A 62 -9.68 5.30 12.44
N GLN A 63 -10.09 4.04 12.61
CA GLN A 63 -11.16 3.68 13.56
C GLN A 63 -10.74 3.95 15.01
N LYS A 64 -9.48 3.72 15.36
CA LYS A 64 -8.97 3.86 16.73
C LYS A 64 -8.62 5.30 17.10
N ASN A 65 -7.87 5.99 16.23
CA ASN A 65 -7.25 7.28 16.51
C ASN A 65 -7.95 8.45 15.79
N GLY A 66 -8.93 8.16 14.92
CA GLY A 66 -9.61 9.16 14.13
C GLY A 66 -8.73 9.72 13.01
N VAL A 67 -8.54 11.04 13.02
CA VAL A 67 -7.80 11.75 11.97
C VAL A 67 -6.29 11.64 12.23
N MET A 68 -5.56 11.09 11.26
CA MET A 68 -4.09 11.03 11.30
C MET A 68 -3.47 12.40 11.02
N ASP A 69 -2.31 12.67 11.62
CA ASP A 69 -1.57 13.90 11.40
C ASP A 69 -1.12 14.04 9.93
N TYR A 70 -1.43 15.18 9.33
CA TYR A 70 -1.00 15.56 7.99
C TYR A 70 -0.13 16.81 8.06
N TYR A 71 1.04 16.76 7.41
CA TYR A 71 1.99 17.86 7.40
C TYR A 71 2.14 18.36 5.95
N PRO A 72 1.75 19.60 5.64
CA PRO A 72 1.80 20.16 4.28
C PRO A 72 3.22 20.59 3.86
N TYR A 73 4.24 19.97 4.44
CA TYR A 73 5.65 20.24 4.22
C TYR A 73 6.45 18.96 4.45
N GLY A 74 7.63 18.88 3.84
CA GLY A 74 8.52 17.73 3.98
C GLY A 74 9.02 17.54 5.41
N SER A 75 9.39 16.31 5.77
CA SER A 75 9.83 15.96 7.12
C SER A 75 11.06 16.75 7.57
N GLU A 76 11.92 17.15 6.63
CA GLU A 76 13.11 17.97 6.88
C GLU A 76 12.81 19.35 7.47
N LYS A 77 11.56 19.83 7.36
CA LYS A 77 11.11 21.11 7.92
C LYS A 77 10.45 20.97 9.29
N ARG A 78 10.30 19.74 9.82
CA ARG A 78 9.70 19.55 11.13
C ARG A 78 10.63 20.12 12.20
N MET A 79 10.09 20.92 13.11
CA MET A 79 10.89 21.48 14.21
C MET A 79 11.55 20.40 15.05
N CYS A 80 10.88 19.26 15.28
CA CYS A 80 11.48 18.11 15.97
C CYS A 80 12.61 17.43 15.21
N GLU A 81 12.71 17.62 13.89
CA GLU A 81 13.83 17.09 13.08
C GLU A 81 14.99 18.08 13.04
N ILE A 82 14.69 19.39 12.94
CA ILE A 82 15.69 20.46 12.91
C ILE A 82 16.33 20.67 14.28
N TYR A 83 15.53 20.57 15.34
CA TYR A 83 15.93 20.87 16.72
C TYR A 83 15.84 19.64 17.64
N GLY A 84 15.49 18.47 17.11
CA GLY A 84 15.56 17.22 17.85
C GLY A 84 17.01 16.95 18.21
N GLU A 85 17.30 17.02 19.50
CA GLU A 85 18.64 17.07 20.07
C GLU A 85 19.60 16.06 19.43
N ASN A 86 20.78 16.57 19.02
CA ASN A 86 22.03 15.84 19.18
C ASN A 86 22.17 15.51 20.67
N ASN A 87 21.57 14.40 21.12
CA ASN A 87 21.82 13.89 22.46
C ASN A 87 23.25 13.35 22.51
N GLU A 88 24.13 14.11 23.15
CA GLU A 88 25.14 13.53 24.06
C GLU A 88 24.45 12.65 25.11
#